data_AF-A0A521XWP6-F1
#
_entry.id   AF-A0A521XWP6-F1
#
_cell.length_a   1.000
_cell.length_b   1.000
_cell.length_c   1.000
_cell.angle_alpha   90.00
_cell.angle_beta   90.00
_cell.angle_gamma   90.00
#
_symmetry.space_group_name_H-M   'P 1'
#
loop_
_entity.id
_entity.type
_entity.pdbx_description
1 polymer ?
#
loop_
_entity_poly.entity_id
_entity_poly.type
_entity_poly.pdbx_seq_one_letter_code
_entity_poly.pdbx_strand_id
1 'polypeptide(L)' 'MTQVNIHIAKAHLSELIQKAMLGEEIIIAKDNKPVAK' A
#
# COMPACT_ATOMS: atom_id res chain seq x y z
N MET A 1 8.79 5.17 2.38
CA MET A 1 8.53 4.14 1.36
C MET A 1 8.11 2.89 2.10
N THR A 2 6.82 2.58 2.05
CA THR A 2 6.21 1.52 2.86
C THR A 2 5.63 0.47 1.93
N GLN A 3 6.08 -0.78 2.06
CA GLN A 3 5.57 -1.89 1.24
C GLN A 3 4.60 -2.74 2.06
N VAL A 4 3.41 -2.96 1.53
CA VAL A 4 2.34 -3.73 2.19
C VAL A 4 1.82 -4.83 1.27
N ASN A 5 1.43 -5.97 1.85
CA ASN A 5 0.81 -7.02 1.05
C ASN A 5 -0.64 -6.65 0.70
N ILE A 6 -1.10 -7.04 -0.49
CA ILE A 6 -2.48 -6.81 -0.96
C ILE A 6 -3.56 -7.36 -0.01
N HIS A 7 -3.26 -8.42 0.74
CA HIS A 7 -4.18 -8.98 1.75
C HIS A 7 -4.47 -7.99 2.89
N ILE A 8 -3.46 -7.22 3.30
CA ILE A 8 -3.60 -6.18 4.32
C ILE A 8 -4.12 -4.89 3.67
N ALA A 9 -3.62 -4.57 2.48
CA ALA A 9 -3.99 -3.34 1.78
C ALA A 9 -5.49 -3.25 1.49
N LYS A 10 -6.15 -4.36 1.12
CA LYS A 10 -7.60 -4.36 0.87
C LYS A 10 -8.42 -4.07 2.13
N ALA A 11 -7.92 -4.41 3.32
CA ALA A 11 -8.60 -4.18 4.59
C ALA A 11 -8.39 -2.75 5.11
N HIS A 12 -7.20 -2.19 4.88
CA HIS A 12 -6.79 -0.87 5.37
C HIS A 12 -6.64 0.18 4.27
N LEU A 13 -7.34 -0.01 3.14
CA LEU A 13 -7.14 0.81 1.94
C LEU A 13 -7.33 2.30 2.22
N SER A 14 -8.36 2.66 2.98
CA SER A 14 -8.65 4.06 3.33
C SER A 14 -7.49 4.73 4.07
N GLU A 15 -6.87 4.04 5.03
CA GLU A 15 -5.73 4.57 5.79
C GLU A 15 -4.49 4.71 4.89
N LEU A 16 -4.24 3.72 4.02
CA LEU A 16 -3.13 3.76 3.08
C LEU A 16 -3.27 4.93 2.09
N ILE A 17 -4.48 5.23 1.65
CA ILE A 17 -4.76 6.40 0.82
C ILE A 17 -4.48 7.69 1.59
N GLN A 18 -4.90 7.80 2.85
CA GLN A 18 -4.60 8.99 3.65
C GLN A 18 -3.09 9.20 3.80
N LYS A 19 -2.33 8.14 4.05
CA LYS A 19 -0.85 8.21 4.10
C LYS A 19 -0.26 8.64 2.76
N ALA A 20 -0.76 8.08 1.65
CA ALA A 20 -0.34 8.49 0.31
C ALA A 20 -0.64 9.97 0.02
N MET A 21 -1.81 10.48 0.46
CA MET A 21 -2.17 11.90 0.33
C MET A 21 -1.25 12.82 1.13
N LEU A 22 -0.66 12.33 2.23
CA LEU A 22 0.33 13.06 3.02
C LEU A 22 1.74 13.04 2.38
N GLY A 23 1.88 12.39 1.22
CA GLY A 23 3.14 12.28 0.48
C GLY A 23 3.95 11.02 0.81
N GLU A 24 3.38 10.06 1.54
CA GLU A 24 4.05 8.79 1.79
C GLU A 24 3.97 7.87 0.57
N GLU A 25 5.13 7.39 0.10
CA GLU A 25 5.16 6.44 -1.01
C GLU A 25 4.80 5.03 -0.52
N ILE A 26 3.69 4.47 -1.01
CA ILE A 26 3.13 3.18 -0.57
C ILE A 26 3.11 2.17 -1.73
N ILE A 27 3.84 1.07 -1.57
CA ILE A 27 3.86 -0.02 -2.54
C ILE A 27 2.99 -1.16 -2.06
N ILE A 28 1.99 -1.53 -2.85
CA ILE A 28 1.20 -2.73 -2.62
C ILE A 28 1.86 -3.87 -3.39
N ALA A 29 2.13 -4.98 -2.71
CA ALA A 29 2.74 -6.17 -3.28
C ALA A 29 1.88 -7.42 -3.07
N LYS A 30 2.01 -8.37 -3.99
CA LYS A 30 1.40 -9.70 -3.91
C LYS A 30 2.48 -10.73 -4.20
N ASP A 31 2.65 -11.72 -3.31
CA ASP A 31 3.63 -12.81 -3.47
C ASP A 31 5.05 -12.30 -3.81
N ASN A 32 5.53 -11.31 -3.05
CA ASN A 32 6.81 -10.60 -3.24
C ASN A 32 6.94 -9.79 -4.54
N LYS A 33 5.87 -9.65 -5.32
CA LYS A 33 5.86 -8.83 -6.54
C LYS A 33 5.09 -7.53 -6.29
N PRO A 34 5.66 -6.35 -6.58
CA PRO A 34 4.92 -5.09 -6.51
C PRO A 34 3.83 -5.08 -7.58
N VAL A 35 2.62 -4.64 -7.20
CA VAL A 35 1.45 -4.59 -8.09
C VAL A 35 0.84 -3.19 -8.16
N ALA A 36 1.09 -2.33 -7.17
CA ALA A 36 0.73 -0.90 -7.21
C ALA A 36 1.74 -0.09 -6.39
N LYS A 37 1.85 1.20 -6.71
CA LYS A 37 2.73 2.19 -6.08
C LYS A 37 1.97 3.51 -5.92
#